data_AF-A0A350KLX0-F1
#
_entry.id   AF-A0A350KLX0-F1
#
_cell.length_a   1.000
_cell.length_b   1.000
_cell.length_c   1.000
_cell.angle_alpha   90.00
_cell.angle_beta   90.00
_cell.angle_gamma   90.00
#
_symmetry.space_group_name_H-M   'P 1'
#
loop_
_entity.id
_entity.type
_entity.pdbx_description
1 polymer ?
#
loop_
_entity_poly.entity_id
_entity_poly.type
_entity_poly.pdbx_seq_one_letter_code
_entity_poly.pdbx_strand_id
1 'polypeptide(L)'
;MNAATLTTDFVSAARPRAEAPKIGKGLDSDKTREAVRDFEAFFISQMFEQMYATVPVNETFGGGNAERIFRSMMIDEYGKMTAKSGGIGLTDQVMAQILRQQESDAALSSATQTQGV
;
A
#
# COMPACT_ATOMS: atom_id res chain seq x y z
N MET A 1 52.24 -22.00 9.93
CA MET A 1 51.54 -21.28 8.85
C MET A 1 50.49 -22.23 8.29
N ASN A 2 49.19 -21.93 8.45
CA ASN A 2 48.10 -22.46 7.62
C ASN A 2 46.93 -21.49 7.73
N ALA A 3 46.73 -20.75 6.63
CA ALA A 3 45.65 -19.81 6.44
C ALA A 3 44.40 -20.59 5.98
N ALA A 4 43.37 -20.63 6.81
CA ALA A 4 42.07 -21.18 6.42
C ALA A 4 40.95 -20.27 6.94
N THR A 5 40.15 -19.78 6.00
CA THR A 5 38.75 -19.37 6.17
C THR A 5 38.48 -18.19 7.12
N LEU A 6 38.81 -16.98 6.66
CA LEU A 6 38.15 -15.74 7.05
C LEU A 6 37.26 -15.29 5.89
N THR A 7 36.11 -15.93 5.73
CA THR A 7 35.02 -15.40 4.89
C THR A 7 33.70 -15.73 5.59
N THR A 8 33.56 -15.19 6.80
CA THR A 8 32.27 -15.17 7.49
C THR A 8 31.52 -13.97 6.97
N ASP A 9 30.55 -14.28 6.12
CA ASP A 9 29.54 -13.45 5.50
C ASP A 9 28.96 -12.36 6.44
N PHE A 10 29.50 -11.15 6.34
CA PHE A 10 29.01 -9.95 7.02
C PHE A 10 27.77 -9.35 6.34
N VAL A 11 27.42 -9.82 5.13
CA VAL A 11 26.26 -9.34 4.37
C VAL A 11 24.97 -9.95 4.93
N SER A 12 25.05 -11.13 5.54
CA SER A 12 23.92 -11.78 6.23
C SER A 12 23.44 -11.00 7.47
N ALA A 13 24.33 -10.29 8.18
CA ALA A 13 24.01 -9.59 9.42
C ALA A 13 23.36 -8.20 9.23
N ALA A 14 23.36 -7.66 8.00
CA ALA A 14 22.92 -6.29 7.71
C ALA A 14 21.53 -6.20 7.05
N ARG A 15 20.83 -7.33 6.86
CA ARG A 15 19.42 -7.26 6.47
C ARG A 15 18.63 -6.89 7.73
N PRO A 16 17.98 -5.70 7.79
CA PRO A 16 16.97 -5.51 8.81
C PRO A 16 15.97 -6.65 8.60
N ARG A 17 15.86 -7.53 9.59
CA ARG A 17 14.73 -8.43 9.73
C ARG A 17 13.54 -7.55 10.13
N ALA A 18 13.12 -6.69 9.21
CA ALA A 18 11.78 -6.20 9.18
C ALA A 18 10.96 -7.45 8.88
N GLU A 19 10.52 -8.14 9.93
CA GLU A 19 9.40 -9.06 9.80
C GLU A 19 8.34 -8.24 9.06
N ALA A 20 8.00 -8.66 7.84
CA ALA A 20 6.86 -8.11 7.14
C ALA A 20 5.71 -8.09 8.14
N PRO A 21 4.91 -7.00 8.22
CA PRO A 21 3.85 -6.89 9.19
C PRO A 21 3.06 -8.19 9.19
N LYS A 22 3.15 -8.94 10.29
CA LYS A 22 2.44 -10.21 10.42
C LYS A 22 0.96 -9.85 10.46
N ILE A 23 0.34 -9.92 9.30
CA ILE A 23 -1.10 -9.80 9.12
C ILE A 23 -1.68 -10.95 9.95
N GLY A 24 -2.18 -10.61 11.15
CA GLY A 24 -2.61 -11.59 12.14
C GLY A 24 -3.61 -12.58 11.55
N LYS A 25 -3.51 -13.86 11.91
CA LYS A 25 -4.52 -14.85 11.55
C LYS A 25 -5.88 -14.35 12.01
N GLY A 26 -6.75 -14.02 11.05
CA GLY A 26 -8.04 -13.38 11.30
C GLY A 26 -8.09 -11.87 11.05
N LEU A 27 -7.40 -11.36 10.01
CA LEU A 27 -7.80 -10.05 9.49
C LEU A 27 -9.25 -10.13 9.04
N ASP A 28 -10.05 -9.24 9.60
CA ASP A 28 -11.38 -8.96 9.11
C ASP A 28 -11.27 -8.57 7.64
N SER A 29 -11.74 -9.46 6.76
CA SER A 29 -11.68 -9.28 5.31
C SER A 29 -12.33 -7.96 4.90
N ASP A 30 -13.37 -7.54 5.63
CA ASP A 30 -14.11 -6.32 5.33
C ASP A 30 -13.29 -5.08 5.70
N LYS A 31 -12.63 -5.08 6.87
CA LYS A 31 -11.71 -3.98 7.27
C LYS A 31 -10.50 -3.88 6.36
N THR A 32 -9.99 -5.02 5.91
CA THR A 32 -8.86 -5.06 4.97
C THR A 32 -9.28 -4.47 3.64
N ARG A 33 -10.44 -4.87 3.13
CA ARG A 33 -11.00 -4.35 1.89
C ARG A 33 -11.29 -2.86 1.99
N GLU A 34 -11.79 -2.39 3.13
CA GLU A 34 -12.01 -0.96 3.38
C GLU A 34 -10.69 -0.18 3.36
N ALA A 35 -9.67 -0.63 4.07
CA ALA A 35 -8.36 0.03 4.08
C ALA A 35 -7.72 0.08 2.68
N VAL A 36 -7.87 -0.99 1.90
CA VAL A 36 -7.39 -1.03 0.51
C VAL A 36 -8.21 -0.09 -0.39
N ARG A 37 -9.53 0.02 -0.19
CA ARG A 37 -10.38 0.98 -0.90
C ARG A 37 -9.98 2.42 -0.58
N ASP A 38 -9.65 2.72 0.66
CA ASP A 38 -9.18 4.05 1.07
C ASP A 38 -7.81 4.37 0.45
N PHE A 39 -6.95 3.37 0.30
CA PHE A 39 -5.70 3.51 -0.46
C PHE A 39 -5.96 3.81 -1.94
N GLU A 40 -6.91 3.12 -2.58
CA GLU A 40 -7.32 3.42 -3.96
C GLU A 40 -7.90 4.84 -4.08
N ALA A 41 -8.71 5.27 -3.12
CA ALA A 41 -9.23 6.64 -3.06
C ALA A 41 -8.09 7.66 -3.02
N PHE A 42 -7.12 7.48 -2.12
CA PHE A 42 -5.94 8.34 -2.02
C PHE A 42 -5.14 8.38 -3.32
N PHE A 43 -4.94 7.22 -3.96
CA PHE A 43 -4.24 7.13 -5.23
C PHE A 43 -4.96 7.90 -6.35
N ILE A 44 -6.29 7.77 -6.45
CA ILE A 44 -7.10 8.51 -7.41
C ILE A 44 -7.04 10.02 -7.11
N SER A 45 -7.12 10.42 -5.85
CA SER A 45 -6.97 11.83 -5.44
C SER A 45 -5.62 12.40 -5.88
N GLN A 46 -4.53 11.66 -5.70
CA GLN A 46 -3.20 12.06 -6.16
C GLN A 46 -3.13 12.20 -7.68
N MET A 47 -3.76 11.30 -8.44
CA MET A 47 -3.86 11.42 -9.89
C MET A 47 -4.61 12.69 -10.31
N PHE A 48 -5.74 12.99 -9.67
CA PHE A 48 -6.50 14.22 -9.91
C PHE A 48 -5.71 15.46 -9.52
N GLU A 49 -4.97 15.45 -8.42
CA GLU A 49 -4.08 16.56 -8.03
C GLU A 49 -3.06 16.86 -9.13
N GLN A 50 -2.43 15.84 -9.73
CA GLN A 50 -1.50 16.05 -10.84
C GLN A 50 -2.20 16.63 -12.08
N MET A 51 -3.43 16.20 -12.37
CA MET A 51 -4.22 16.80 -13.46
C MET A 51 -4.53 18.27 -13.19
N TYR A 52 -4.99 18.63 -11.99
CA TYR A 52 -5.33 20.01 -11.63
C TYR A 52 -4.10 20.90 -11.41
N ALA A 53 -2.94 20.33 -11.09
CA ALA A 53 -1.68 21.07 -11.02
C ALA A 53 -1.30 21.67 -12.39
N THR A 54 -1.74 21.05 -13.50
CA THR A 54 -1.54 21.58 -14.85
C THR A 54 -2.55 22.65 -15.25
N VAL A 55 -3.63 22.83 -14.49
CA VAL A 55 -4.66 23.85 -14.73
C VAL A 55 -4.32 25.11 -13.93
N PRO A 56 -3.85 26.20 -14.58
CA PRO A 56 -3.49 27.41 -13.85
C PRO A 56 -4.73 28.04 -13.22
N VAL A 57 -4.64 28.34 -11.92
CA VAL A 57 -5.60 29.23 -11.25
C VAL A 57 -5.35 30.64 -11.77
N ASN A 58 -6.40 31.30 -12.27
CA ASN A 58 -6.28 32.66 -12.78
C ASN A 58 -5.86 33.60 -11.64
N GLU A 59 -4.73 34.28 -11.79
CA GLU A 59 -4.18 35.15 -10.74
C GLU A 59 -5.02 36.41 -10.48
N THR A 60 -5.80 36.87 -11.46
CA THR A 60 -6.57 38.13 -11.40
C THR A 60 -8.05 37.90 -11.06
N PHE A 61 -8.62 36.76 -11.46
CA PHE A 61 -10.04 36.43 -11.24
C PHE A 61 -10.28 35.11 -10.48
N GLY A 62 -9.22 34.43 -10.02
CA GLY A 62 -9.31 33.21 -9.22
C GLY A 62 -9.34 33.49 -7.71
N GLY A 63 -9.88 32.55 -6.94
CA GLY A 63 -9.98 32.61 -5.47
C GLY A 63 -8.67 32.32 -4.73
N GLY A 64 -7.52 32.38 -5.41
CA GLY A 64 -6.18 32.31 -4.83
C GLY A 64 -5.93 31.08 -3.96
N ASN A 65 -5.31 31.30 -2.79
CA ASN A 65 -5.00 30.22 -1.83
C ASN A 65 -6.25 29.52 -1.28
N ALA A 66 -7.35 30.25 -1.10
CA ALA A 66 -8.59 29.67 -0.59
C ALA A 66 -9.19 28.69 -1.61
N GLU A 67 -9.25 29.08 -2.89
CA GLU A 67 -9.68 28.19 -3.97
C GLU A 67 -8.83 26.92 -4.04
N ARG A 68 -7.51 27.02 -3.83
CA ARG A 68 -6.64 25.84 -3.83
C ARG A 68 -6.99 24.83 -2.74
N ILE A 69 -7.28 25.31 -1.53
CA ILE A 69 -7.68 24.46 -0.39
C ILE A 69 -9.05 23.82 -0.66
N PHE A 70 -10.02 24.59 -1.12
CA PHE A 70 -11.33 24.04 -1.45
C PHE A 70 -11.26 23.03 -2.61
N ARG A 71 -10.39 23.28 -3.60
CA ARG A 71 -10.14 22.34 -4.70
C ARG A 71 -9.53 21.04 -4.20
N SER A 72 -8.55 21.08 -3.31
CA SER A 72 -7.95 19.85 -2.77
C SER A 72 -8.97 19.03 -1.97
N MET A 73 -9.81 19.68 -1.16
CA MET A 73 -10.91 18.99 -0.46
C MET A 73 -11.92 18.37 -1.43
N MET A 74 -12.27 19.09 -2.50
CA MET A 74 -13.17 18.58 -3.53
C MET A 74 -12.57 17.38 -4.26
N ILE A 75 -11.28 17.43 -4.59
CA ILE A 75 -10.55 16.33 -5.22
C ILE A 75 -10.54 15.09 -4.32
N ASP A 76 -10.30 15.26 -3.02
CA ASP A 76 -10.31 14.16 -2.05
C ASP A 76 -11.67 13.45 -2.00
N GLU A 77 -12.76 14.22 -1.95
CA GLU A 77 -14.11 13.64 -1.98
C GLU A 77 -14.41 12.97 -3.33
N TYR A 78 -13.96 13.53 -4.46
CA TYR A 78 -14.07 12.86 -5.75
C TYR A 78 -13.31 11.53 -5.78
N GLY A 79 -12.10 11.47 -5.20
CA GLY A 79 -11.33 10.23 -5.08
C GLY A 79 -12.08 9.17 -4.30
N LYS A 80 -12.64 9.52 -3.12
CA LYS A 80 -13.45 8.63 -2.29
C LYS A 80 -14.72 8.15 -2.98
N MET A 81 -15.45 9.06 -3.63
CA MET A 81 -16.67 8.72 -4.37
C MET A 81 -16.38 7.78 -5.54
N THR A 82 -15.28 8.03 -6.25
CA THR A 82 -14.85 7.19 -7.38
C THR A 82 -14.45 5.80 -6.89
N ALA A 83 -13.62 5.70 -5.84
CA ALA A 83 -13.23 4.43 -5.25
C ALA A 83 -14.43 3.62 -4.71
N LYS A 84 -15.43 4.28 -4.10
CA LYS A 84 -16.66 3.63 -3.63
C LYS A 84 -17.56 3.12 -4.76
N SER A 85 -17.57 3.80 -5.91
CA SER A 85 -18.49 3.50 -7.03
C SER A 85 -17.95 2.43 -8.00
N GLY A 86 -16.78 1.85 -7.72
CA GLY A 86 -16.14 0.84 -8.57
C GLY A 86 -14.66 1.11 -8.87
N GLY A 87 -14.17 2.32 -8.57
CA GLY A 87 -12.76 2.67 -8.65
C GLY A 87 -12.14 2.42 -10.03
N ILE A 88 -10.83 2.17 -10.01
CA ILE A 88 -10.04 1.74 -11.18
C ILE A 88 -9.73 0.23 -11.12
N GLY A 89 -10.25 -0.47 -10.11
CA GLY A 89 -10.03 -1.91 -9.88
C GLY A 89 -8.75 -2.23 -9.11
N LEU A 90 -8.08 -1.23 -8.53
CA LEU A 90 -6.86 -1.43 -7.76
C LEU A 90 -7.15 -2.22 -6.48
N THR A 91 -8.31 -1.98 -5.86
CA THR A 91 -8.70 -2.68 -4.63
C THR A 91 -8.72 -4.19 -4.80
N ASP A 92 -9.29 -4.69 -5.90
CA ASP A 92 -9.40 -6.13 -6.14
C ASP A 92 -8.03 -6.77 -6.41
N GLN A 93 -7.15 -6.06 -7.12
CA GLN A 93 -5.79 -6.53 -7.39
C GLN A 93 -4.95 -6.65 -6.11
N VAL A 94 -5.01 -5.63 -5.25
CA VAL A 94 -4.28 -5.62 -3.97
C VAL A 94 -4.85 -6.67 -3.02
N MET A 95 -6.17 -6.80 -2.91
CA MET A 95 -6.80 -7.85 -2.10
C MET A 95 -6.40 -9.25 -2.57
N ALA A 96 -6.39 -9.50 -3.88
CA ALA A 96 -5.94 -10.79 -4.41
C ALA A 96 -4.47 -11.08 -4.09
N GLN A 97 -3.61 -10.05 -4.07
CA GLN A 97 -2.22 -10.20 -3.67
C GLN A 97 -2.06 -10.48 -2.18
N ILE A 98 -2.83 -9.79 -1.32
CA ILE A 98 -2.84 -10.02 0.12
C ILE A 98 -3.26 -11.47 0.43
N LEU A 99 -4.31 -11.96 -0.22
CA LEU A 99 -4.79 -13.35 -0.04
C LEU A 99 -3.72 -14.37 -0.47
N ARG A 100 -3.08 -14.17 -1.63
CA ARG A 100 -1.98 -15.03 -2.08
C ARG A 100 -0.82 -15.08 -1.08
N GLN A 101 -0.47 -13.94 -0.48
CA GLN A 101 0.58 -13.88 0.54
C GLN A 101 0.18 -14.60 1.83
N GLN A 102 -1.08 -14.47 2.25
CA GLN A 102 -1.60 -15.21 3.41
C GLN A 102 -1.58 -16.72 3.18
N GLU A 103 -1.93 -17.17 1.97
CA GLU A 103 -1.85 -18.59 1.60
C GLU A 103 -0.41 -19.11 1.60
N SER A 104 0.55 -18.35 1.06
CA SER A 104 1.97 -18.75 1.07
C SER A 104 2.53 -18.80 2.50
N ASP A 105 2.19 -17.84 3.34
CA ASP A 105 2.65 -17.78 4.73
C ASP A 105 2.00 -18.89 5.59
N ALA A 106 0.73 -19.21 5.32
CA ALA A 106 0.05 -20.34 5.93
C ALA A 106 0.69 -21.69 5.52
N ALA A 107 1.03 -21.84 4.24
CA ALA A 107 1.71 -23.04 3.72
C ALA A 107 3.10 -23.23 4.37
N LEU A 108 3.90 -22.17 4.47
CA LEU A 108 5.21 -22.18 5.13
C LEU A 108 5.12 -22.52 6.63
N SER A 109 4.08 -22.03 7.32
CA SER A 109 3.82 -22.37 8.72
C SER A 109 3.44 -23.84 8.92
N SER A 110 2.73 -24.46 7.98
CA SER A 110 2.36 -25.88 8.06
C SER A 110 3.52 -26.83 7.77
N ALA A 111 4.40 -26.49 6.83
CA ALA A 111 5.58 -27.28 6.49
C ALA A 111 6.60 -27.36 7.65
N THR A 112 6.63 -26.35 8.52
CA THR A 112 7.51 -26.30 9.69
C THR A 112 7.01 -27.17 10.86
N GLN A 113 5.73 -27.57 10.88
CA GLN A 113 5.16 -28.42 11.95
C GLN A 113 5.26 -29.93 11.67
N THR A 114 5.42 -30.36 10.41
CA THR A 114 5.50 -31.79 10.08
C THR A 114 6.92 -32.38 10.20
N GLN A 115 7.94 -31.54 10.38
CA GLN A 115 9.34 -31.96 10.52
C GLN A 115 9.77 -31.84 12.00
N GLY A 116 9.04 -32.53 12.87
CA GLY A 116 9.20 -32.45 14.32
C GLY A 116 8.47 -33.59 15.03
N VAL A 117 8.68 -34.82 14.55
CA VAL A 117 8.43 -36.09 15.27
C VAL A 117 9.49 -37.09 14.85
#